data_AF-A0A3M1LIW3-F1
#
_entry.id   AF-A0A3M1LIW3-F1
#
_cell.length_a   1.000
_cell.length_b   1.000
_cell.length_c   1.000
_cell.angle_alpha   90.00
_cell.angle_beta   90.00
_cell.angle_gamma   90.00
#
_symmetry.space_group_name_H-M   'P 1'
#
loop_
_entity.id
_entity.type
_entity.pdbx_description
1 polymer ?
#
loop_
_entity_poly.entity_id
_entity_poly.type
_entity_poly.pdbx_seq_one_letter_code
_entity_poly.pdbx_strand_id
1 'polypeptide(L)'
;MAAGLALPLFLFLGCEIHSPGVKEARFVSKEPFQDFQDYWYAGEAELNSYELHQSRYGEERVGDAVLVFVTEDFSKSKQVKLDRPEHAGADRVSVLKMNALRKFTTGVYDYSMMLSVFTPVSLENRPASLKAVASSQEWCGQTFTQFNRREKKMRVRQFSYFEQEGDREFVMGSALWEDELFNYLRMNPA
;
A
#
# COMPACT_ATOMS: atom_id res chain seq x y z
N MET A 1 -44.64 63.91 -6.37
CA MET A 1 -44.73 62.67 -5.58
C MET A 1 -43.68 61.71 -6.13
N ALA A 2 -42.48 61.71 -5.56
CA ALA A 2 -41.38 60.86 -6.01
C ALA A 2 -41.31 59.64 -5.09
N ALA A 3 -41.51 58.46 -5.68
CA ALA A 3 -41.45 57.17 -5.02
C ALA A 3 -39.98 56.79 -4.74
N GLY A 4 -39.69 56.43 -3.50
CA GLY A 4 -38.39 55.90 -3.09
C GLY A 4 -38.21 54.46 -3.55
N LEU A 5 -37.08 54.18 -4.21
CA LEU A 5 -36.58 52.82 -4.40
C LEU A 5 -35.55 52.54 -3.30
N ALA A 6 -35.93 51.71 -2.32
CA ALA A 6 -34.98 51.13 -1.37
C ALA A 6 -34.32 49.91 -2.01
N LEU A 7 -33.01 49.98 -2.21
CA LEU A 7 -32.18 48.86 -2.66
C LEU A 7 -31.87 47.97 -1.44
N PRO A 8 -32.21 46.67 -1.41
CA PRO A 8 -31.86 45.83 -0.27
C PRO A 8 -30.37 45.46 -0.35
N LEU A 9 -29.63 45.85 0.68
CA LEU A 9 -28.25 45.45 0.91
C LEU A 9 -28.23 43.95 1.30
N PHE A 10 -27.92 43.08 0.35
CA PHE A 10 -27.66 41.66 0.62
C PHE A 10 -26.33 41.51 1.36
N LEU A 11 -26.39 41.35 2.68
CA LEU A 11 -25.26 40.92 3.51
C LEU A 11 -24.96 39.44 3.22
N PHE A 12 -23.96 39.19 2.39
CA PHE A 12 -23.35 37.86 2.28
C PHE A 12 -22.60 37.54 3.57
N LEU A 13 -23.26 36.85 4.50
CA LEU A 13 -22.58 36.13 5.58
C LEU A 13 -21.80 34.95 4.97
N GLY A 14 -20.57 35.23 4.55
CA GLY A 14 -19.60 34.20 4.21
C GLY A 14 -19.29 33.39 5.46
N CYS A 15 -19.71 32.13 5.47
CA CYS A 15 -19.28 31.16 6.46
C CYS A 15 -17.84 30.76 6.09
N GLU A 16 -16.84 31.33 6.77
CA GLU A 16 -15.49 30.79 6.73
C GLU A 16 -15.55 29.39 7.37
N ILE A 17 -15.47 28.36 6.52
CA ILE A 17 -15.19 27.01 6.98
C ILE A 17 -13.73 27.03 7.43
N HIS A 18 -13.53 27.36 8.71
CA HIS A 18 -12.27 27.16 9.38
C HIS A 18 -12.06 25.65 9.48
N SER A 19 -11.41 25.07 8.47
CA SER A 19 -10.94 23.68 8.55
C SER A 19 -10.04 23.60 9.78
N PRO A 20 -10.44 22.89 10.86
CA PRO A 20 -9.52 22.67 11.96
C PRO A 20 -8.31 21.97 11.36
N GLY A 21 -7.14 22.59 11.47
CA GLY A 21 -5.90 22.01 10.99
C GLY A 21 -5.78 20.60 11.53
N VAL A 22 -5.80 19.62 10.63
CA VAL A 22 -5.53 18.22 11.00
C VAL A 22 -4.14 18.24 11.60
N LYS A 23 -4.06 18.14 12.93
CA LYS A 23 -2.78 17.92 13.59
C LYS A 23 -2.25 16.61 13.03
N GLU A 24 -1.12 16.68 12.31
CA GLU A 24 -0.37 15.48 11.97
C GLU A 24 -0.18 14.69 13.26
N ALA A 25 -0.81 13.51 13.32
CA ALA A 25 -0.62 12.60 14.42
C ALA A 25 0.87 12.25 14.44
N ARG A 26 1.58 12.77 15.44
CA ARG A 26 2.99 12.46 15.64
C ARG A 26 3.04 11.10 16.31
N PHE A 27 3.25 10.07 15.51
CA PHE A 27 3.40 8.72 16.00
C PHE A 27 4.81 8.55 16.54
N VAL A 28 4.94 8.75 17.83
CA VAL A 28 6.14 8.38 18.57
C VAL A 28 6.03 6.87 18.80
N SER A 29 6.90 6.07 18.18
CA SER A 29 7.03 4.66 18.52
C SER A 29 7.38 4.54 19.99
N LYS A 30 6.53 3.87 20.77
CA LYS A 30 6.73 3.66 22.20
C LYS A 30 7.64 2.46 22.47
N GLU A 31 7.74 1.54 21.51
CA GLU A 31 8.61 0.37 21.58
C GLU A 31 10.09 0.76 21.36
N PRO A 32 11.02 0.20 22.15
CA PRO A 32 12.45 0.39 21.92
C PRO A 32 12.83 -0.13 20.52
N PHE A 33 13.60 0.66 19.77
CA PHE A 33 14.20 0.24 18.49
C PHE A 33 14.96 -1.09 18.58
N GLN A 34 15.38 -1.50 19.78
CA GLN A 34 16.02 -2.79 20.03
C GLN A 34 15.07 -3.97 19.82
N ASP A 35 13.85 -3.92 20.37
CA ASP A 35 12.87 -5.01 20.28
C ASP A 35 12.45 -5.25 18.82
N PHE A 36 12.29 -4.16 18.05
CA PHE A 36 12.07 -4.25 16.61
C PHE A 36 13.23 -4.98 15.91
N GLN A 37 14.48 -4.61 16.24
CA GLN A 37 15.64 -5.22 15.58
C GLN A 37 15.80 -6.69 15.93
N ASP A 38 15.65 -7.04 17.20
CA ASP A 38 15.80 -8.41 17.68
C ASP A 38 14.75 -9.33 17.06
N TYR A 39 13.52 -8.84 16.84
CA TYR A 39 12.48 -9.60 16.16
C TYR A 39 12.70 -9.68 14.65
N TRP A 40 12.77 -8.53 13.97
CA TRP A 40 12.70 -8.49 12.51
C TRP A 40 14.02 -8.85 11.82
N TYR A 41 15.16 -8.65 12.48
CA TYR A 41 16.48 -9.01 11.93
C TYR A 41 17.02 -10.34 12.50
N ALA A 42 16.17 -11.19 13.10
CA ALA A 42 16.53 -12.54 13.54
C ALA A 42 16.87 -13.51 12.38
N GLY A 43 16.63 -13.11 11.12
CA GLY A 43 16.83 -13.96 9.94
C GLY A 43 15.65 -14.89 9.64
N GLU A 44 14.50 -14.66 10.27
CA GLU A 44 13.26 -15.41 10.09
C GLU A 44 12.19 -14.58 9.38
N ALA A 45 11.11 -15.23 8.96
CA ALA A 45 9.93 -14.59 8.41
C ALA A 45 8.72 -14.84 9.32
N GLU A 46 7.91 -13.81 9.56
CA GLU A 46 6.61 -13.96 10.21
C GLU A 46 5.60 -14.48 9.19
N LEU A 47 4.91 -15.58 9.51
CA LEU A 47 3.86 -16.18 8.69
C LEU A 47 2.53 -16.17 9.45
N ASN A 48 1.50 -15.60 8.83
CA ASN A 48 0.15 -15.55 9.38
C ASN A 48 -0.80 -16.22 8.39
N SER A 49 -1.64 -17.13 8.87
CA SER A 49 -2.63 -17.85 8.07
C SER A 49 -4.04 -17.58 8.58
N TYR A 50 -4.97 -17.37 7.66
CA TYR A 50 -6.35 -17.03 7.94
C TYR A 50 -7.28 -17.78 6.98
N GLU A 51 -8.46 -18.12 7.48
CA GLU A 51 -9.58 -18.46 6.60
C GLU A 51 -10.08 -17.19 5.89
N LEU A 52 -10.22 -17.27 4.57
CA LEU A 52 -10.65 -16.17 3.72
C LEU A 52 -12.11 -16.37 3.32
N HIS A 53 -12.96 -15.37 3.58
CA HIS A 53 -14.29 -15.26 2.99
C HIS A 53 -14.26 -14.19 1.89
N GLN A 54 -14.22 -14.62 0.62
CA GLN A 54 -14.10 -13.73 -0.54
C GLN A 54 -15.41 -13.71 -1.34
N SER A 55 -16.00 -12.53 -1.54
CA SER A 55 -17.12 -12.41 -2.47
C SER A 55 -16.61 -12.45 -3.92
N ARG A 56 -17.15 -13.38 -4.73
CA ARG A 56 -16.91 -13.47 -6.18
C ARG A 56 -18.14 -14.03 -6.89
N TYR A 57 -18.56 -13.38 -7.97
CA TYR A 57 -19.76 -13.73 -8.75
C TYR A 57 -21.07 -13.76 -7.93
N GLY A 58 -21.18 -12.88 -6.93
CA GLY A 58 -22.38 -12.81 -6.06
C GLY A 58 -22.43 -13.88 -4.97
N GLU A 59 -21.42 -14.73 -4.87
CA GLU A 59 -21.32 -15.80 -3.86
C GLU A 59 -20.12 -15.56 -2.94
N GLU A 60 -20.24 -15.99 -1.68
CA GLU A 60 -19.11 -16.08 -0.76
C GLU A 60 -18.30 -17.34 -1.06
N ARG A 61 -16.98 -17.17 -1.19
CA ARG A 61 -16.01 -18.23 -1.48
C ARG A 61 -15.06 -18.35 -0.31
N VAL A 62 -15.06 -19.52 0.33
CA VAL A 62 -14.10 -19.86 1.38
C VAL A 62 -12.77 -20.23 0.73
N GLY A 63 -11.67 -19.80 1.33
CA GLY A 63 -10.32 -20.12 0.89
C GLY A 63 -9.28 -19.76 1.95
N ASP A 64 -8.05 -19.55 1.49
CA ASP A 64 -6.90 -19.27 2.35
C ASP A 64 -6.35 -17.88 2.09
N ALA A 65 -6.02 -17.16 3.16
CA ALA A 65 -5.17 -15.98 3.11
C ALA A 65 -3.90 -16.22 3.93
N VAL A 66 -2.74 -15.96 3.32
CA VAL A 66 -1.44 -16.08 3.99
C VAL A 66 -0.69 -14.77 3.85
N LEU A 67 -0.28 -14.18 4.97
CA LEU A 67 0.57 -12.99 5.00
C LEU A 67 1.96 -13.39 5.49
N VAL A 68 2.97 -13.09 4.67
CA VAL A 68 4.38 -13.32 4.98
C VAL A 68 5.10 -11.99 5.10
N PHE A 69 5.71 -11.74 6.25
CA PHE A 69 6.50 -10.54 6.52
C PHE A 69 7.96 -10.89 6.73
N VAL A 70 8.86 -10.13 6.13
CA VAL A 70 10.31 -10.33 6.28
C VAL A 70 11.07 -9.05 5.97
N THR A 71 12.15 -8.78 6.70
CA THR A 71 13.07 -7.70 6.33
C THR A 71 14.04 -8.16 5.27
N GLU A 72 14.24 -7.34 4.25
CA GLU A 72 15.18 -7.64 3.16
C GLU A 72 15.96 -6.39 2.77
N ASP A 73 17.21 -6.59 2.32
CA ASP A 73 17.97 -5.55 1.66
C ASP A 73 17.43 -5.31 0.24
N PHE A 74 17.16 -4.06 -0.08
CA PHE A 74 16.48 -3.65 -1.30
C PHE A 74 17.23 -2.51 -1.99
N SER A 75 17.19 -2.49 -3.32
CA SER A 75 17.74 -1.40 -4.13
C SER A 75 16.71 -0.29 -4.24
N LYS A 76 17.03 0.92 -3.75
CA LYS A 76 16.15 2.09 -3.86
C LYS A 76 15.94 2.48 -5.33
N SER A 77 16.99 2.46 -6.13
CA SER A 77 16.95 2.86 -7.55
C SER A 77 16.28 1.79 -8.43
N LYS A 78 16.62 0.51 -8.28
CA LYS A 78 16.06 -0.57 -9.12
C LYS A 78 14.74 -1.14 -8.60
N GLN A 79 14.46 -0.97 -7.31
CA GLN A 79 13.29 -1.53 -6.62
C GLN A 79 13.16 -3.05 -6.75
N VAL A 80 14.26 -3.71 -6.40
CA VAL A 80 14.42 -5.16 -6.35
C VAL A 80 15.22 -5.55 -5.11
N LYS A 81 15.06 -6.80 -4.66
CA LYS A 81 15.92 -7.38 -3.63
C LYS A 81 17.39 -7.34 -4.07
N LEU A 82 18.29 -7.08 -3.13
CA LEU A 82 19.72 -7.11 -3.36
C LEU A 82 20.27 -8.50 -3.08
N ASP A 83 20.96 -9.10 -4.05
CA ASP A 83 21.68 -10.36 -3.86
C ASP A 83 23.04 -10.17 -3.17
N ARG A 84 23.61 -8.96 -3.30
CA ARG A 84 24.90 -8.54 -2.73
C ARG A 84 24.79 -7.15 -2.09
N PRO A 85 24.11 -7.03 -0.94
CA PRO A 85 23.81 -5.75 -0.31
C PRO A 85 25.06 -4.94 0.09
N GLU A 86 26.17 -5.61 0.39
CA GLU A 86 27.46 -5.02 0.73
C GLU A 86 28.07 -4.17 -0.41
N HIS A 87 27.68 -4.44 -1.66
CA HIS A 87 28.15 -3.69 -2.84
C HIS A 87 27.22 -2.55 -3.26
N ALA A 88 26.04 -2.43 -2.65
CA ALA A 88 25.02 -1.48 -3.09
C ALA A 88 25.24 -0.05 -2.55
N GLY A 89 26.08 0.13 -1.53
CA GLY A 89 26.39 1.44 -0.96
C GLY A 89 25.12 2.22 -0.59
N ALA A 90 25.01 3.47 -1.06
CA ALA A 90 23.87 4.35 -0.78
C ALA A 90 22.55 3.92 -1.47
N ASP A 91 22.59 2.95 -2.40
CA ASP A 91 21.38 2.41 -3.03
C ASP A 91 20.67 1.38 -2.13
N ARG A 92 21.38 0.83 -1.14
CA ARG A 92 20.83 -0.11 -0.17
C ARG A 92 19.81 0.57 0.73
N VAL A 93 18.65 -0.04 0.87
CA VAL A 93 17.64 0.30 1.87
C VAL A 93 17.06 -0.98 2.46
N SER A 94 16.98 -1.08 3.78
CA SER A 94 16.23 -2.16 4.44
C SER A 94 14.74 -1.89 4.30
N VAL A 95 13.98 -2.89 3.85
CA VAL A 95 12.52 -2.82 3.75
C VAL A 95 11.89 -3.94 4.56
N LEU A 96 10.76 -3.66 5.19
CA LEU A 96 9.80 -4.68 5.57
C LEU A 96 8.97 -5.02 4.32
N LYS A 97 9.12 -6.25 3.85
CA LYS A 97 8.33 -6.80 2.74
C LYS A 97 7.14 -7.55 3.32
N MET A 98 5.94 -7.20 2.86
CA MET A 98 4.75 -8.03 3.03
C MET A 98 4.45 -8.73 1.70
N ASN A 99 4.16 -10.03 1.78
CA ASN A 99 3.48 -10.78 0.73
C ASN A 99 2.14 -11.27 1.27
N ALA A 100 1.03 -10.77 0.72
CA ALA A 100 -0.31 -11.23 1.01
C ALA A 100 -0.78 -12.13 -0.14
N LEU A 101 -0.92 -13.43 0.14
CA LEU A 101 -1.43 -14.43 -0.78
C LEU A 101 -2.91 -14.68 -0.47
N ARG A 102 -3.73 -14.80 -1.50
CA ARG A 102 -5.13 -15.22 -1.40
C ARG A 102 -5.40 -16.31 -2.40
N LYS A 103 -5.99 -17.41 -1.95
CA LYS A 103 -6.42 -18.51 -2.81
C LYS A 103 -7.83 -18.93 -2.44
N PHE A 104 -8.72 -19.03 -3.42
CA PHE A 104 -10.10 -19.49 -3.19
C PHE A 104 -10.64 -20.12 -4.48
N THR A 105 -11.66 -20.98 -4.34
CA THR A 105 -12.29 -21.64 -5.48
C THR A 105 -13.63 -21.02 -5.84
N THR A 106 -13.94 -20.92 -7.13
CA THR A 106 -15.26 -20.54 -7.66
C THR A 106 -16.17 -21.75 -7.85
N GLY A 107 -15.77 -22.93 -7.34
CA GLY A 107 -16.47 -24.20 -7.49
C GLY A 107 -16.04 -24.97 -8.73
N VAL A 108 -15.64 -24.29 -9.80
CA VAL A 108 -15.11 -24.91 -11.03
C VAL A 108 -13.61 -24.70 -11.16
N TYR A 109 -13.07 -23.59 -10.65
CA TYR A 109 -11.65 -23.29 -10.74
C TYR A 109 -11.14 -22.36 -9.64
N ASP A 110 -9.82 -22.31 -9.49
CA ASP A 110 -9.16 -21.55 -8.44
C ASP A 110 -8.74 -20.16 -8.91
N TYR A 111 -8.86 -19.19 -8.00
CA TYR A 111 -8.14 -17.92 -8.06
C TYR A 111 -6.89 -18.02 -7.20
N SER A 112 -5.76 -17.59 -7.74
CA SER A 112 -4.52 -17.40 -7.00
C SER A 112 -4.05 -15.96 -7.16
N MET A 113 -4.06 -15.21 -6.06
CA MET A 113 -3.74 -13.78 -6.05
C MET A 113 -2.59 -13.52 -5.08
N MET A 114 -1.74 -12.57 -5.42
CA MET A 114 -0.64 -12.16 -4.56
C MET A 114 -0.45 -10.65 -4.65
N LEU A 115 -0.29 -10.02 -3.49
CA LEU A 115 0.12 -8.65 -3.33
C LEU A 115 1.44 -8.60 -2.57
N SER A 116 2.42 -7.86 -3.08
CA SER A 116 3.69 -7.59 -2.41
C SER A 116 3.83 -6.09 -2.14
N VAL A 117 4.20 -5.69 -0.93
CA VAL A 117 4.43 -4.29 -0.53
C VAL A 117 5.80 -4.15 0.13
N PHE A 118 6.59 -3.17 -0.31
CA PHE A 118 7.97 -2.97 0.13
C PHE A 118 8.10 -1.61 0.83
N THR A 119 8.06 -1.62 2.16
CA THR A 119 8.09 -0.39 2.98
C THR A 119 9.46 -0.23 3.63
N PRO A 120 10.15 0.91 3.45
CA PRO A 120 11.42 1.13 4.15
C PRO A 120 11.25 1.02 5.67
N VAL A 121 12.20 0.38 6.35
CA VAL A 121 12.20 0.34 7.81
C VAL A 121 12.63 1.71 8.33
N SER A 122 11.71 2.47 8.92
CA SER A 122 12.02 3.70 9.67
C SER A 122 10.94 3.97 10.72
N LEU A 123 11.33 3.92 11.99
CA LEU A 123 10.43 4.11 13.13
C LEU A 123 10.07 5.59 13.38
N GLU A 124 10.89 6.52 12.88
CA GLU A 124 10.71 7.96 13.14
C GLU A 124 9.87 8.68 12.07
N ASN A 125 9.93 8.23 10.80
CA ASN A 125 9.48 9.05 9.66
C ASN A 125 8.39 8.41 8.79
N ARG A 126 7.84 7.24 9.18
CA ARG A 126 6.72 6.55 8.50
C ARG A 126 6.82 6.61 6.97
N PRO A 127 7.87 6.00 6.41
CA PRO A 127 8.20 6.19 5.02
C PRO A 127 7.17 5.51 4.15
N ALA A 128 6.67 6.23 3.14
CA ALA A 128 5.82 5.64 2.13
C ALA A 128 6.50 4.47 1.41
N SER A 129 5.72 3.46 1.04
CA SER A 129 6.27 2.25 0.42
C SER A 129 6.88 2.55 -0.95
N LEU A 130 8.00 1.90 -1.26
CA LEU A 130 8.75 2.14 -2.49
C LEU A 130 8.07 1.49 -3.69
N LYS A 131 7.48 0.32 -3.47
CA LYS A 131 6.90 -0.52 -4.52
C LYS A 131 5.74 -1.32 -3.96
N ALA A 132 4.72 -1.52 -4.80
CA ALA A 132 3.70 -2.55 -4.62
C ALA A 132 3.50 -3.31 -5.93
N VAL A 133 3.19 -4.60 -5.82
CA VAL A 133 2.93 -5.47 -6.98
C VAL A 133 1.74 -6.34 -6.66
N ALA A 134 0.70 -6.29 -7.49
CA ALA A 134 -0.46 -7.17 -7.40
C ALA A 134 -0.52 -8.07 -8.63
N SER A 135 -0.86 -9.33 -8.45
CA SER A 135 -1.12 -10.26 -9.54
C SER A 135 -2.28 -11.19 -9.23
N SER A 136 -2.96 -11.63 -10.28
CA SER A 136 -4.02 -12.64 -10.22
C SER A 136 -3.83 -13.66 -11.34
N GLN A 137 -4.09 -14.93 -11.02
CA GLN A 137 -4.06 -16.04 -11.97
C GLN A 137 -5.31 -16.90 -11.77
N GLU A 138 -6.01 -17.15 -12.87
CA GLU A 138 -7.18 -18.02 -12.92
C GLU A 138 -7.37 -18.59 -14.33
N TRP A 139 -8.46 -19.33 -14.58
CA TRP A 139 -8.63 -20.05 -15.84
C TRP A 139 -8.92 -19.14 -17.04
N CYS A 140 -9.57 -17.99 -16.83
CA CYS A 140 -9.87 -17.07 -17.91
C CYS A 140 -8.62 -16.28 -18.35
N GLY A 141 -7.68 -15.99 -17.45
CA GLY A 141 -6.49 -15.23 -17.74
C GLY A 141 -5.68 -14.81 -16.51
N GLN A 142 -4.79 -13.85 -16.74
CA GLN A 142 -3.86 -13.34 -15.74
C GLN A 142 -3.81 -11.81 -15.76
N THR A 143 -3.51 -11.23 -14.60
CA THR A 143 -3.25 -9.81 -14.46
C THR A 143 -2.00 -9.57 -13.62
N PHE A 144 -1.28 -8.50 -13.93
CA PHE A 144 -0.12 -8.03 -13.19
C PHE A 144 -0.12 -6.51 -13.17
N THR A 145 -0.09 -5.92 -11.98
CA THR A 145 -0.02 -4.47 -11.79
C THR A 145 1.11 -4.14 -10.84
N GLN A 146 2.01 -3.25 -11.27
CA GLN A 146 3.14 -2.79 -10.47
C GLN A 146 3.09 -1.28 -10.29
N PHE A 147 3.23 -0.87 -9.03
CA PHE A 147 3.38 0.51 -8.60
C PHE A 147 4.83 0.75 -8.18
N ASN A 148 5.47 1.77 -8.75
CA ASN A 148 6.83 2.20 -8.40
C ASN A 148 6.79 3.65 -7.94
N ARG A 149 7.02 3.90 -6.65
CA ARG A 149 7.13 5.25 -6.11
C ARG A 149 8.49 5.85 -6.46
N ARG A 150 8.49 7.01 -7.11
CA ARG A 150 9.66 7.81 -7.48
C ARG A 150 9.41 9.25 -7.07
N GLU A 151 10.16 9.73 -6.08
CA GLU A 151 9.96 11.07 -5.51
C GLU A 151 8.50 11.27 -5.06
N LYS A 152 7.81 12.29 -5.59
CA LYS A 152 6.40 12.60 -5.30
C LYS A 152 5.42 12.01 -6.31
N LYS A 153 5.86 11.06 -7.13
CA LYS A 153 5.03 10.42 -8.18
C LYS A 153 5.07 8.90 -8.05
N MET A 154 4.07 8.26 -8.64
CA MET A 154 4.00 6.81 -8.78
C MET A 154 3.88 6.48 -10.26
N ARG A 155 4.78 5.63 -10.74
CA ARG A 155 4.64 5.01 -12.07
C ARG A 155 3.89 3.71 -11.90
N VAL A 156 2.86 3.51 -12.73
CA VAL A 156 2.03 2.31 -12.70
C VAL A 156 2.16 1.62 -14.05
N ARG A 157 2.41 0.32 -14.01
CA ARG A 157 2.40 -0.57 -15.18
C ARG A 157 1.45 -1.70 -14.91
N GLN A 158 0.54 -1.94 -15.82
CA GLN A 158 -0.44 -3.01 -15.77
C GLN A 158 -0.37 -3.82 -17.05
N PHE A 159 -0.41 -5.14 -16.91
CA PHE A 159 -0.62 -6.10 -17.99
C PHE A 159 -1.85 -6.91 -17.63
N SER A 160 -2.82 -7.00 -18.54
CA SER A 160 -4.08 -7.68 -18.26
C SER A 160 -4.61 -8.39 -19.49
N TYR A 161 -5.06 -9.63 -19.30
CA TYR A 161 -5.78 -10.39 -20.30
C TYR A 161 -7.15 -9.78 -20.65
N PHE A 162 -7.80 -9.06 -19.72
CA PHE A 162 -9.18 -8.61 -19.89
C PHE A 162 -9.27 -7.32 -20.72
N GLU A 163 -10.10 -7.33 -21.78
CA GLU A 163 -10.22 -6.24 -22.77
C GLU A 163 -10.46 -4.85 -22.14
N GLN A 164 -11.35 -4.75 -21.15
CA GLN A 164 -11.66 -3.47 -20.51
C GLN A 164 -10.48 -2.91 -19.71
N GLU A 165 -9.62 -3.77 -19.19
CA GLU A 165 -8.42 -3.40 -18.46
C GLU A 165 -7.29 -3.12 -19.44
N GLY A 166 -6.89 -4.15 -20.19
CA GLY A 166 -5.77 -4.13 -21.12
C GLY A 166 -4.44 -3.73 -20.47
N ASP A 167 -3.43 -3.59 -21.32
CA ASP A 167 -2.12 -3.09 -20.92
C ASP A 167 -2.16 -1.58 -20.74
N ARG A 168 -1.61 -1.09 -19.62
CA ARG A 168 -1.60 0.34 -19.29
C ARG A 168 -0.27 0.74 -18.67
N GLU A 169 0.21 1.92 -19.04
CA GLU A 169 1.30 2.61 -18.35
C GLU A 169 0.92 4.06 -18.11
N PHE A 170 0.96 4.49 -16.85
CA PHE A 170 0.61 5.86 -16.49
C PHE A 170 1.35 6.32 -15.23
N VAL A 171 1.26 7.62 -14.95
CA VAL A 171 1.86 8.25 -13.77
C VAL A 171 0.76 8.94 -12.98
N MET A 172 0.77 8.75 -11.66
CA MET A 172 -0.15 9.42 -10.74
C MET A 172 0.61 10.12 -9.61
N GLY A 173 -0.08 11.00 -8.90
CA GLY A 173 0.45 11.65 -7.70
C GLY A 173 0.73 10.64 -6.59
N SER A 174 1.66 10.99 -5.70
CA SER A 174 1.97 10.17 -4.52
C SER A 174 0.80 10.18 -3.53
N ALA A 175 0.32 9.00 -3.15
CA ALA A 175 -0.62 8.77 -2.06
C ALA A 175 -0.14 7.61 -1.16
N LEU A 176 -0.69 7.50 0.05
CA LEU A 176 -0.55 6.29 0.86
C LEU A 176 -1.43 5.18 0.27
N TRP A 177 -0.96 3.94 0.32
CA TRP A 177 -1.78 2.77 -0.05
C TRP A 177 -2.34 2.13 1.21
N GLU A 178 -3.58 1.66 1.15
CA GLU A 178 -4.19 0.92 2.26
C GLU A 178 -3.33 -0.28 2.66
N ASP A 179 -2.74 -0.95 1.67
CA ASP A 179 -1.88 -2.11 1.90
C ASP A 179 -0.55 -1.79 2.60
N GLU A 180 -0.12 -0.52 2.64
CA GLU A 180 1.05 -0.13 3.45
C GLU A 180 0.76 -0.23 4.96
N LEU A 181 -0.53 -0.20 5.35
CA LEU A 181 -0.95 -0.20 6.76
C LEU A 181 -0.47 -1.43 7.51
N PHE A 182 -0.49 -2.61 6.87
CA PHE A 182 -0.03 -3.84 7.49
C PHE A 182 1.43 -3.76 7.92
N ASN A 183 2.29 -3.21 7.07
CA ASN A 183 3.69 -2.98 7.42
C ASN A 183 3.85 -1.94 8.53
N TYR A 184 3.07 -0.84 8.52
CA TYR A 184 3.12 0.14 9.60
C TYR A 184 2.71 -0.43 10.95
N LEU A 185 1.69 -1.29 11.00
CA LEU A 185 1.26 -1.97 12.22
C LEU A 185 2.33 -2.92 12.76
N ARG A 186 3.09 -3.59 11.88
CA ARG A 186 4.22 -4.45 12.28
C ARG A 186 5.44 -3.66 12.76
N MET A 187 5.71 -2.51 12.14
CA MET A 187 6.83 -1.65 12.55
C MET A 187 6.56 -0.90 13.84
N ASN A 188 5.29 -0.65 14.18
CA ASN A 188 4.91 0.02 15.42
C ASN A 188 3.58 -0.57 15.95
N PRO A 189 3.65 -1.71 16.67
CA PRO A 189 2.46 -2.44 17.10
C PRO A 189 1.75 -1.88 18.36
N ALA A 190 2.30 -0.82 18.99
CA ALA A 190 1.84 -0.27 20.27
C ALA A 190 1.04 1.04 20.16
#